data_AF-A0AAW1VKJ7-F1
#
_entry.id   AF-A0AAW1VKJ7-F1
#
_cell.length_a   1.000
_cell.length_b   1.000
_cell.length_c   1.000
_cell.angle_alpha   90.00
_cell.angle_beta   90.00
_cell.angle_gamma   90.00
#
_symmetry.space_group_name_H-M   'P 1'
#
loop_
_entity.id
_entity.type
_entity.pdbx_description
1 polymer ?
#
loop_
_entity_poly.entity_id
_entity_poly.type
_entity_poly.pdbx_seq_one_letter_code
_entity_poly.pdbx_strand_id
1 'polypeptide(L)'
;MSSTPAVARGGLGSAWRRGMDRRAGHGREDGAKMRVMAAAWWLRDWDRRQLWKTAAGVREHGLVVVGAARWEELVKEYIAKRIELVQAIANNFFNLPSTEDIEGPLVKLPPPTTRFPIEKHVSNLS
;
A
#
# COMPACT_ATOMS: atom_id res chain seq x y z
N MET A 1 12.55 2.78 -57.77
CA MET A 1 13.88 2.89 -57.12
C MET A 1 13.63 3.46 -55.73
N SER A 2 13.61 2.58 -54.74
CA SER A 2 13.29 2.85 -53.34
C SER A 2 14.57 3.12 -52.56
N SER A 3 14.70 4.28 -51.94
CA SER A 3 15.82 4.64 -51.06
C SER A 3 15.30 4.98 -49.66
N THR A 4 15.36 3.99 -48.79
CA THR A 4 15.21 4.10 -47.33
C THR A 4 16.52 4.63 -46.73
N PRO A 5 16.52 5.62 -45.83
CA PRO A 5 17.74 5.98 -45.11
C PRO A 5 17.98 4.98 -43.96
N ALA A 6 19.15 4.36 -43.98
CA ALA A 6 19.64 3.44 -42.96
C ALA A 6 19.83 4.16 -41.61
N VAL A 7 19.09 3.72 -40.60
CA VAL A 7 19.30 4.11 -39.20
C VAL A 7 20.60 3.48 -38.71
N ALA A 8 21.64 4.31 -38.53
CA ALA A 8 22.90 3.92 -37.94
C ALA A 8 22.69 3.46 -36.48
N ARG A 9 22.72 2.14 -36.25
CA ARG A 9 22.79 1.56 -34.89
C ARG A 9 24.22 1.65 -34.35
N GLY A 10 24.69 2.86 -34.11
CA GLY A 10 25.92 3.12 -33.36
C GLY A 10 25.66 3.00 -31.86
N GLY A 11 25.62 1.78 -31.34
CA GLY A 11 25.41 1.54 -29.91
C GLY A 11 26.59 2.06 -29.07
N LEU A 12 26.28 2.92 -28.11
CA LEU A 12 27.18 3.51 -27.08
C LEU A 12 28.04 2.47 -26.32
N GLY A 13 27.71 1.18 -26.38
CA GLY A 13 28.49 0.10 -25.76
C GLY A 13 29.87 -0.15 -26.37
N SER A 14 30.12 0.31 -27.60
CA SER A 14 31.40 0.10 -28.31
C SER A 14 32.48 1.12 -27.92
N ALA A 15 32.10 2.33 -27.48
CA ALA A 15 33.04 3.33 -26.95
C ALA A 15 33.57 2.93 -25.56
N TRP A 16 32.72 2.31 -24.75
CA TRP A 16 33.07 1.85 -23.40
C TRP A 16 34.14 0.74 -23.41
N ARG A 17 34.05 -0.19 -24.35
CA ARG A 17 34.99 -1.32 -24.46
C ARG A 17 36.42 -0.87 -24.81
N ARG A 18 36.56 0.21 -25.58
CA ARG A 18 37.87 0.83 -25.91
C ARG A 18 38.48 1.66 -24.77
N GLY A 19 37.67 2.05 -23.78
CA GLY A 19 38.13 2.81 -22.62
C GLY A 19 38.80 1.95 -21.54
N MET A 20 38.45 0.66 -21.47
CA MET A 20 38.99 -0.26 -20.45
C MET A 20 40.46 -0.64 -20.65
N ASP A 21 40.94 -0.71 -21.89
CA ASP A 21 42.32 -1.16 -22.17
C ASP A 21 43.39 -0.10 -21.88
N ARG A 22 43.03 1.19 -21.86
CA ARG A 22 44.02 2.29 -21.76
C ARG A 22 44.36 2.74 -20.34
N ARG A 23 43.80 2.12 -19.30
CA ARG A 23 43.97 2.60 -17.91
C ARG A 23 44.11 1.49 -16.86
N ALA A 24 44.62 0.32 -17.26
CA ALA A 24 44.96 -0.78 -16.36
C ALA A 24 46.28 -0.53 -15.59
N GLY A 25 46.37 0.62 -14.90
CA GLY A 25 47.60 1.05 -14.23
C GLY A 25 47.35 1.92 -13.00
N HIS A 26 46.28 1.70 -12.24
CA HIS A 26 46.12 2.31 -10.91
C HIS A 26 45.27 1.42 -9.99
N GLY A 27 45.80 1.25 -8.77
CA GLY A 27 45.21 0.74 -7.52
C GLY A 27 44.00 -0.21 -7.55
N ARG A 28 44.11 -1.34 -6.85
CA ARG A 28 42.99 -2.28 -6.58
C ARG A 28 41.75 -1.61 -5.97
N GLU A 29 41.89 -0.47 -5.30
CA GLU A 29 40.78 0.31 -4.73
C GLU A 29 39.92 1.02 -5.78
N ASP A 30 40.50 1.44 -6.91
CA ASP A 30 39.77 2.11 -7.98
C ASP A 30 38.86 1.12 -8.72
N GLY A 31 39.32 -0.13 -8.86
CA GLY A 31 38.50 -1.22 -9.40
C GLY A 31 37.26 -1.52 -8.56
N ALA A 32 37.37 -1.46 -7.22
CA ALA A 32 36.23 -1.70 -6.33
C ALA A 32 35.19 -0.56 -6.42
N LYS A 33 35.65 0.70 -6.37
CA LYS A 33 34.77 1.88 -6.52
C LYS A 33 34.06 1.87 -7.88
N MET A 34 34.75 1.48 -8.94
CA MET A 34 34.17 1.40 -10.29
C MET A 34 33.13 0.28 -10.43
N ARG A 35 33.30 -0.85 -9.73
CA ARG A 35 32.29 -1.92 -9.69
C ARG A 35 31.02 -1.48 -8.95
N VAL A 36 31.17 -0.73 -7.85
CA VAL A 36 30.04 -0.16 -7.11
C VAL A 36 29.28 0.86 -7.95
N MET A 37 30.00 1.76 -8.64
CA MET A 37 29.41 2.74 -9.56
C MET A 37 28.67 2.06 -10.71
N ALA A 38 29.26 1.01 -11.31
CA ALA A 38 28.61 0.24 -12.38
C ALA A 38 27.35 -0.49 -11.89
N ALA A 39 27.38 -1.07 -10.68
CA ALA A 39 26.22 -1.71 -10.07
C ALA A 39 25.11 -0.69 -9.75
N ALA A 40 25.45 0.47 -9.21
CA ALA A 40 24.49 1.54 -8.93
C ALA A 40 23.85 2.09 -10.22
N TRP A 41 24.65 2.24 -11.28
CA TRP A 41 24.14 2.65 -12.58
C TRP A 41 23.24 1.58 -13.21
N TRP A 42 23.64 0.30 -13.13
CA TRP A 42 22.81 -0.82 -13.59
C TRP A 42 21.48 -0.90 -12.83
N LEU A 43 21.49 -0.68 -11.51
CA LEU A 43 20.28 -0.69 -10.68
C LEU A 43 19.35 0.47 -11.04
N ARG A 44 19.89 1.68 -11.25
CA ARG A 44 19.11 2.85 -11.69
C ARG A 44 18.52 2.67 -13.10
N ASP A 45 19.27 2.06 -14.01
CA ASP A 45 18.80 1.78 -15.37
C ASP A 45 17.83 0.60 -15.44
N TRP A 46 17.98 -0.39 -14.55
CA TRP A 46 17.03 -1.47 -14.35
C TRP A 46 15.72 -0.94 -13.77
N ASP A 47 15.77 -0.09 -12.74
CA ASP A 47 14.61 0.58 -12.14
C ASP A 47 13.87 1.47 -13.14
N ARG A 48 14.61 2.26 -13.93
CA ARG A 48 14.06 3.05 -15.04
C ARG A 48 13.33 2.18 -16.08
N ARG A 49 13.86 0.99 -16.38
CA ARG A 49 13.23 0.02 -17.29
C ARG A 49 12.02 -0.67 -16.67
N GLN A 50 12.00 -0.90 -15.35
CA GLN A 50 10.83 -1.41 -14.63
C GLN A 50 9.70 -0.36 -14.59
N LEU A 51 10.04 0.90 -14.29
CA LEU A 51 9.12 2.04 -14.33
C LEU A 51 8.48 2.21 -15.71
N TRP A 52 9.21 1.93 -16.79
CA TRP A 52 8.65 1.99 -18.15
C TRP A 52 7.64 0.87 -18.43
N LYS A 53 7.80 -0.32 -17.83
CA LYS A 53 6.83 -1.43 -17.93
C LYS A 53 5.55 -1.12 -17.15
N THR A 54 5.66 -0.48 -15.99
CA THR A 54 4.49 -0.03 -15.21
C THR A 54 3.81 1.16 -15.87
N ALA A 55 4.56 2.16 -16.36
CA ALA A 55 4.01 3.33 -17.04
C ALA A 55 3.35 3.01 -18.39
N ALA A 56 3.85 2.00 -19.11
CA ALA A 56 3.20 1.49 -20.31
C ALA A 56 1.87 0.78 -19.98
N GLY A 57 1.79 0.05 -18.86
CA GLY A 57 0.53 -0.54 -18.37
C GLY A 57 -0.47 0.49 -17.84
N VAL A 58 -0.02 1.65 -17.34
CA VAL A 58 -0.89 2.73 -16.84
C VAL A 58 -1.73 3.38 -17.96
N ARG A 59 -1.33 3.26 -19.22
CA ARG A 59 -2.12 3.79 -20.35
C ARG A 59 -3.31 2.90 -20.74
N GLU A 60 -3.35 1.63 -20.31
CA GLU A 60 -4.51 0.73 -20.56
C GLU A 60 -5.38 0.52 -19.30
N HIS A 61 -4.88 0.83 -18.10
CA HIS A 61 -5.54 0.57 -16.82
C HIS A 61 -6.11 1.82 -16.10
N GLY A 62 -6.63 2.81 -16.85
CA GLY A 62 -7.30 3.98 -16.26
C GLY A 62 -8.46 3.65 -15.31
N LEU A 63 -9.02 2.43 -15.40
CA LEU A 63 -10.09 1.94 -14.51
C LEU A 63 -9.58 1.53 -13.11
N VAL A 64 -8.33 1.09 -12.97
CA VAL A 64 -7.80 0.52 -11.70
C VAL A 64 -7.42 1.63 -10.72
N VAL A 65 -6.85 2.73 -11.22
CA VAL A 65 -6.46 3.88 -10.38
C VAL A 65 -7.68 4.62 -9.84
N VAL A 66 -8.73 4.76 -10.66
CA VAL A 66 -10.02 5.35 -10.22
C VAL A 66 -10.70 4.46 -9.17
N GLY A 67 -10.58 3.14 -9.29
CA GLY A 67 -11.09 2.20 -8.29
C GLY A 67 -10.42 2.35 -6.93
N ALA A 68 -9.09 2.51 -6.87
CA ALA A 68 -8.36 2.64 -5.61
C ALA A 68 -8.71 3.93 -4.85
N ALA A 69 -8.78 5.08 -5.53
CA ALA A 69 -9.15 6.35 -4.91
C ALA A 69 -10.57 6.33 -4.35
N ARG A 70 -11.53 5.75 -5.10
CA ARG A 70 -12.92 5.59 -4.63
C ARG A 70 -13.02 4.68 -3.40
N TRP A 71 -12.23 3.60 -3.35
CA TRP A 71 -12.20 2.72 -2.18
C TRP A 71 -11.67 3.43 -0.93
N GLU A 72 -10.63 4.25 -1.07
CA GLU A 72 -10.11 5.02 0.06
C GLU A 72 -11.14 6.03 0.61
N GLU A 73 -11.90 6.68 -0.27
CA GLU A 73 -12.99 7.58 0.13
C GLU A 73 -14.10 6.83 0.88
N LEU A 74 -14.54 5.67 0.36
CA LEU A 74 -15.54 4.83 1.01
C LEU A 74 -15.07 4.32 2.38
N VAL A 75 -13.80 3.94 2.50
CA VAL A 75 -13.21 3.51 3.77
C VAL A 75 -13.18 4.67 4.77
N LYS A 76 -12.80 5.88 4.33
CA LYS A 76 -12.81 7.07 5.19
C LYS A 76 -14.22 7.40 5.69
N GLU A 77 -15.21 7.38 4.80
CA GLU A 77 -16.61 7.63 5.15
C GLU A 77 -17.13 6.57 6.13
N TYR A 78 -16.85 5.29 5.88
CA TYR A 78 -17.22 4.20 6.78
C TYR A 78 -16.61 4.35 8.18
N ILE A 79 -15.32 4.69 8.27
CA ILE A 79 -14.64 4.93 9.54
C ILE A 79 -15.27 6.13 10.27
N ALA A 80 -15.52 7.23 9.57
CA ALA A 80 -16.15 8.42 10.14
C ALA A 80 -17.53 8.08 10.72
N LYS A 81 -18.37 7.37 9.97
CA LYS A 81 -19.71 6.97 10.43
C LYS A 81 -19.64 6.01 11.61
N ARG A 82 -18.69 5.08 11.61
CA ARG A 82 -18.47 4.16 12.73
C ARG A 82 -18.10 4.92 14.01
N ILE A 83 -17.21 5.92 13.92
CA ILE A 83 -16.81 6.74 15.08
C ILE A 83 -18.02 7.49 15.64
N GLU A 84 -18.83 8.11 14.78
CA GLU A 84 -20.06 8.80 15.19
C GLU A 84 -21.01 7.87 15.96
N LEU A 85 -21.26 6.67 15.43
CA LEU A 85 -22.15 5.69 16.06
C LEU A 85 -21.60 5.18 17.40
N VAL A 86 -20.31 4.85 17.47
CA VAL A 86 -19.67 4.42 18.73
C VAL A 86 -19.69 5.54 19.75
N GLN A 87 -19.43 6.78 19.34
CA GLN A 87 -19.48 7.93 20.25
C GLN A 87 -20.90 8.15 20.80
N ALA A 88 -21.93 8.02 19.95
CA ALA A 88 -23.32 8.12 20.41
C ALA A 88 -23.66 7.02 21.43
N ILE A 89 -23.23 5.79 21.20
CA ILE A 89 -23.40 4.67 22.14
C ILE A 89 -22.64 4.95 23.45
N ALA A 90 -21.38 5.38 23.37
CA ALA A 90 -20.56 5.69 24.53
C ALA A 90 -21.18 6.81 25.38
N ASN A 91 -21.62 7.90 24.75
CA ASN A 91 -22.30 9.00 25.45
C ASN A 91 -23.55 8.48 26.19
N ASN A 92 -24.37 7.65 25.55
CA ASN A 92 -25.56 7.09 26.19
C ASN A 92 -25.20 6.13 27.33
N PHE A 93 -24.19 5.28 27.14
CA PHE A 93 -23.77 4.28 28.11
C PHE A 93 -23.12 4.91 29.35
N PHE A 94 -22.21 5.87 29.18
CA PHE A 94 -21.53 6.53 30.30
C PHE A 94 -22.40 7.53 31.06
N ASN A 95 -23.56 7.90 30.50
CA ASN A 95 -24.58 8.67 31.22
C ASN A 95 -25.49 7.80 32.10
N LEU A 96 -25.35 6.46 32.06
CA LEU A 96 -26.10 5.56 32.95
C LEU A 96 -25.54 5.58 34.38
N PRO A 97 -26.38 5.34 35.39
CA PRO A 97 -25.92 5.25 36.77
C PRO A 97 -24.97 4.06 36.93
N SER A 98 -23.78 4.32 37.46
CA SER A 98 -22.78 3.32 37.83
C SER A 98 -22.76 3.13 39.35
N THR A 99 -22.55 1.90 39.80
CA THR A 99 -22.33 1.55 41.21
C THR A 99 -20.88 1.12 41.40
N GLU A 100 -20.20 1.63 42.42
CA GLU A 100 -18.85 1.19 42.77
C GLU A 100 -18.91 -0.23 43.36
N ASP A 101 -18.16 -1.17 42.78
CA ASP A 101 -18.00 -2.54 43.28
C ASP A 101 -16.51 -2.86 43.50
N ILE A 102 -16.20 -3.97 44.17
CA ILE A 102 -14.82 -4.42 44.47
C ILE A 102 -13.99 -4.57 43.18
N GLU A 103 -14.63 -4.94 42.08
CA GLU A 103 -14.04 -5.11 40.75
C GLU A 103 -14.10 -3.84 39.88
N GLY A 104 -14.67 -2.75 40.40
CA GLY A 104 -14.80 -1.46 39.72
C GLY A 104 -16.25 -1.02 39.43
N PRO A 105 -16.44 0.04 38.61
CA PRO A 105 -17.75 0.62 38.34
C PRO A 105 -18.66 -0.31 37.51
N LEU A 106 -19.76 -0.76 38.11
CA LEU A 106 -20.80 -1.55 37.46
C LEU A 106 -21.95 -0.67 36.96
N VAL A 107 -22.17 -0.68 35.64
CA VAL A 107 -23.28 0.02 34.98
C VAL A 107 -24.51 -0.89 34.88
N LYS A 108 -25.68 -0.40 35.30
CA LYS A 108 -26.95 -1.12 35.14
C LYS A 108 -27.57 -0.83 33.77
N LEU A 109 -27.58 -1.84 32.91
CA LEU A 109 -28.19 -1.75 31.57
C LEU A 109 -29.72 -1.87 31.64
N PRO A 110 -30.45 -1.16 30.77
CA PRO A 110 -31.88 -1.37 30.61
C PRO A 110 -32.17 -2.75 30.00
N PRO A 111 -33.39 -3.29 30.18
CA PRO A 111 -33.81 -4.52 29.53
C PRO A 111 -33.64 -4.43 28.01
N PRO A 112 -33.22 -5.50 27.33
CA PRO A 112 -33.07 -5.50 25.88
C PRO A 112 -34.43 -5.28 25.21
N THR A 113 -34.51 -4.25 24.35
CA THR A 113 -35.73 -3.93 23.60
C THR A 113 -35.86 -4.77 22.33
N THR A 114 -34.73 -5.22 21.78
CA THR A 114 -34.69 -6.09 20.60
C THR A 114 -35.11 -7.50 20.98
N ARG A 115 -36.19 -7.98 20.36
CA ARG A 115 -36.66 -9.35 20.53
C ARG A 115 -35.81 -10.28 19.67
N PHE A 116 -35.17 -11.25 20.30
CA PHE A 116 -34.45 -12.32 19.61
C PHE A 116 -35.26 -13.63 19.64
N PRO A 117 -35.15 -14.47 18.59
CA PRO A 117 -35.68 -15.82 18.68
C PRO A 117 -34.99 -16.56 19.82
N ILE A 118 -35.78 -17.19 20.69
CA ILE A 118 -35.26 -17.94 21.83
C ILE A 118 -34.66 -19.25 21.32
N GLU A 119 -33.47 -19.62 21.79
CA GLU A 119 -32.77 -20.83 21.36
C GLU A 119 -33.48 -22.13 21.82
N LYS A 120 -34.12 -22.10 22.99
CA LYS A 120 -34.84 -23.24 23.57
C LYS A 120 -36.22 -22.80 24.05
N HIS A 121 -37.20 -23.70 23.98
CA HIS A 121 -38.50 -23.44 24.60
C HIS A 121 -38.30 -23.25 26.10
N VAL A 122 -38.84 -22.16 26.64
CA VAL A 122 -38.91 -21.98 28.10
C VAL A 122 -39.78 -23.10 28.66
N SER A 123 -39.15 -24.11 29.26
CA SER A 123 -39.86 -25.18 29.93
C SER A 123 -40.52 -24.57 31.16
N ASN A 124 -41.83 -24.35 31.08
CA ASN A 124 -42.63 -23.82 32.18
C ASN A 124 -42.49 -24.76 33.38
N LEU A 125 -41.69 -24.35 34.36
CA LEU A 125 -41.67 -24.96 35.69
C LEU A 125 -42.87 -24.38 36.44
N SER A 126 -43.92 -25.22 36.56
CA SER A 126 -45.10 -25.00 37.40
C SER A 126 -44.76 -25.14 38.88
#